data_AF-A0A382IZD4-F1
#
_entry.id   AF-A0A382IZD4-F1
#
_cell.length_a   1.000
_cell.length_b   1.000
_cell.length_c   1.000
_cell.angle_alpha   90.00
_cell.angle_beta   90.00
_cell.angle_gamma   90.00
#
_symmetry.space_group_name_H-M   'P 1'
#
loop_
_entity.id
_entity.type
_entity.pdbx_description
1 polymer ?
#
loop_
_entity_poly.entity_id
_entity_poly.type
_entity_poly.pdbx_seq_one_letter_code
_entity_poly.pdbx_strand_id
1 'polypeptide(L)' 'VEAEIQAIFPDMEIDLEEGRHGVFKVFLDGEKIFGRIPLFGKFPREGEITEKIRSKIGN' A
#
# COMPACT_ATOMS: atom_id res chain seq x y z
N VAL A 1 -7.96 1.11 -0.47
CA VAL A 1 -6.52 1.43 -0.44
C VAL A 1 -6.19 2.45 -1.52
N GLU A 2 -6.32 2.13 -2.81
CA GLU A 2 -6.10 3.10 -3.91
C GLU A 2 -6.83 4.43 -3.69
N ALA A 3 -8.16 4.41 -3.55
CA ALA A 3 -8.97 5.61 -3.33
C ALA A 3 -8.54 6.43 -2.09
N GLU A 4 -8.02 5.75 -1.06
CA GLU A 4 -7.53 6.40 0.16
C GLU A 4 -6.19 7.10 -0.10
N ILE A 5 -5.28 6.45 -0.81
CA ILE A 5 -3.99 7.02 -1.22
C ILE A 5 -4.24 8.23 -2.13
N GLN A 6 -5.09 8.10 -3.14
CA GLN A 6 -5.42 9.19 -4.07
C GLN A 6 -6.04 10.41 -3.37
N ALA A 7 -6.86 10.18 -2.34
CA ALA A 7 -7.47 11.26 -1.57
C ALA A 7 -6.44 12.07 -0.74
N ILE A 8 -5.38 11.42 -0.27
CA ILE A 8 -4.34 12.04 0.58
C ILE A 8 -3.16 12.56 -0.25
N PHE A 9 -2.82 11.89 -1.35
CA PHE A 9 -1.70 12.20 -2.23
C PHE A 9 -2.22 12.29 -3.68
N PRO A 10 -2.90 13.39 -4.04
CA PRO A 10 -3.58 13.51 -5.34
C PRO A 10 -2.62 13.47 -6.55
N ASP A 11 -1.35 13.80 -6.34
CA ASP A 11 -0.33 13.83 -7.39
C ASP A 11 0.48 12.52 -7.49
N MET A 12 0.16 11.51 -6.66
CA MET A 12 0.86 10.23 -6.67
C MET A 12 0.38 9.35 -7.82
N GLU A 13 1.33 8.80 -8.59
CA GLU A 13 1.04 7.78 -9.60
C GLU A 13 0.83 6.43 -8.91
N ILE A 14 -0.29 5.76 -9.21
CA ILE A 14 -0.67 4.49 -8.59
C ILE A 14 -0.90 3.44 -9.68
N ASP A 15 -0.08 2.40 -9.66
CA ASP A 15 -0.25 1.23 -10.50
C ASP A 15 -0.92 0.08 -9.72
N LEU A 16 -1.95 -0.52 -10.32
CA LEU A 16 -2.61 -1.70 -9.78
C LEU A 16 -2.21 -2.94 -10.58
N GLU A 17 -1.60 -3.90 -9.89
CA GLU A 17 -1.27 -5.21 -10.46
C GLU A 17 -2.14 -6.31 -9.82
N GLU A 18 -2.78 -7.13 -10.66
CA GLU A 18 -3.53 -8.28 -10.17
C GLU A 18 -2.58 -9.37 -9.64
N GLY A 19 -2.54 -9.51 -8.32
CA GLY A 19 -1.80 -10.57 -7.65
C GLY A 19 -2.47 -11.94 -7.78
N ARG A 20 -1.69 -13.01 -7.56
CA ARG A 20 -2.20 -14.39 -7.53
C ARG A 20 -2.29 -14.94 -6.11
N HIS A 21 -3.17 -15.92 -5.91
CA HIS A 21 -3.30 -16.71 -4.68
C HIS A 21 -3.55 -15.88 -3.41
N GLY A 22 -4.28 -14.76 -3.51
CA GLY A 22 -4.61 -13.93 -2.33
C GLY A 22 -3.43 -13.17 -1.73
N VAL A 23 -2.33 -13.04 -2.46
CA VAL A 23 -1.21 -12.16 -2.12
C VAL A 23 -1.65 -10.71 -2.24
N PHE A 24 -1.22 -9.89 -1.28
CA PHE A 24 -1.41 -8.44 -1.34
C PHE A 24 -0.11 -7.76 -0.91
N LYS A 25 0.46 -6.91 -1.76
CA LYS A 25 1.71 -6.19 -1.49
C LYS A 25 1.53 -4.74 -1.91
N VAL A 26 2.16 -3.84 -1.18
CA VAL A 26 2.22 -2.42 -1.53
C VAL A 26 3.68 -2.00 -1.57
N PHE A 27 4.04 -1.33 -2.64
CA PHE A 27 5.37 -0.79 -2.86
C PHE A 27 5.29 0.73 -3.00
N LEU A 28 6.30 1.43 -2.50
CA LEU A 28 6.51 2.86 -2.70
C LEU A 28 7.90 3.01 -3.31
N ASP A 29 7.99 3.56 -4.52
CA ASP A 29 9.25 3.73 -5.26
C ASP A 29 10.09 2.45 -5.35
N GLY A 30 9.43 1.30 -5.54
CA GLY A 30 10.06 -0.02 -5.57
C GLY A 30 10.38 -0.64 -4.21
N GLU A 31 10.25 0.10 -3.11
CA GLU A 31 10.42 -0.43 -1.75
C GLU A 31 9.11 -1.03 -1.22
N LYS A 32 9.13 -2.28 -0.75
CA LYS A 32 7.95 -2.91 -0.17
C LYS A 32 7.63 -2.31 1.21
N ILE A 33 6.54 -1.54 1.29
CA ILE A 33 6.07 -0.93 2.55
C ILE A 33 5.01 -1.78 3.27
N PHE A 34 4.32 -2.68 2.55
CA PHE A 34 3.34 -3.60 3.14
C PHE A 34 3.30 -4.92 2.39
N GLY A 35 2.98 -6.02 3.10
CA GLY A 35 2.77 -7.31 2.49
C GLY A 35 1.93 -8.24 3.35
N ARG A 36 1.05 -8.99 2.67
CA ARG A 36 0.26 -10.10 3.19
C ARG A 36 0.50 -11.32 2.31
N ILE A 37 0.71 -12.47 2.95
CA ILE A 37 0.81 -13.78 2.30
C ILE A 37 -0.52 -14.51 2.57
N PRO A 38 -1.04 -15.34 1.65
CA PRO A 38 -2.16 -16.22 1.97
C PRO A 38 -1.92 -17.01 3.26
N LEU A 39 -2.98 -17.19 4.06
CA LEU A 39 -2.99 -17.85 5.38
C LEU A 39 -2.25 -17.13 6.52
N PHE A 40 -1.44 -16.10 6.23
CA PHE A 40 -0.69 -15.35 7.24
C PHE A 40 -0.76 -13.84 7.01
N GLY A 41 -1.32 -13.13 7.99
CA GLY A 41 -1.45 -11.67 7.96
C GLY A 41 -2.85 -11.18 7.58
N LYS A 42 -3.07 -9.90 7.81
CA LYS A 42 -4.35 -9.21 7.59
C LYS A 42 -4.22 -8.23 6.43
N PHE A 43 -5.34 -7.90 5.81
CA PHE A 43 -5.39 -6.74 4.94
C PHE A 43 -5.09 -5.48 5.76
N PRO A 44 -4.54 -4.42 5.14
CA PRO A 44 -4.26 -3.18 5.84
C PRO A 44 -5.57 -2.61 6.40
N ARG A 45 -5.47 -1.96 7.56
CA ARG A 45 -6.58 -1.16 8.10
C ARG A 45 -6.69 0.15 7.32
N GLU A 46 -7.84 0.80 7.45
CA GLU A 46 -8.00 2.20 7.02
C GLU A 46 -6.88 3.05 7.63
N GLY A 47 -6.23 3.90 6.83
CA GLY A 47 -5.11 4.74 7.27
C GLY A 47 -3.74 4.07 7.24
N GLU A 48 -3.65 2.73 7.33
CA GLU A 48 -2.38 2.05 7.62
C GLU A 48 -1.35 2.24 6.50
N ILE A 49 -1.79 2.21 5.23
CA ILE A 49 -0.88 2.41 4.10
C ILE A 49 -0.48 3.88 3.97
N THR A 50 -1.42 4.80 4.17
CA THR A 50 -1.16 6.24 4.02
C THR A 50 -0.27 6.77 5.15
N GLU A 51 -0.39 6.24 6.37
CA GLU A 51 0.55 6.47 7.47
C GLU A 51 1.98 6.00 7.14
N LYS A 52 2.12 4.80 6.55
CA LYS A 52 3.43 4.27 6.12
C LYS A 52 4.09 5.14 5.06
N ILE A 53 3.30 5.60 4.08
CA ILE A 53 3.78 6.54 3.05
C ILE A 53 4.24 7.84 3.70
N ARG A 54 3.43 8.46 4.57
CA ARG A 54 3.82 9.69 5.31
C ARG A 54 5.13 9.52 6.08
N SER A 55 5.30 8.40 6.76
CA SER A 55 6.52 8.09 7.52
C SER A 55 7.76 7.95 6.63
N LYS A 56 7.58 7.60 5.34
CA LYS A 56 8.67 7.40 4.39
C LYS A 56 9.06 8.69 3.68
N ILE A 57 8.09 9.51 3.27
CA ILE A 57 8.33 10.77 2.57
C ILE A 57 8.65 11.95 3.50
N GLY A 58 8.24 11.84 4.78
CA GLY A 58 8.46 12.87 5.79
C GLY A 58 9.80 12.75 6.53
N ASN A 59 10.61 11.72 6.22
CA ASN A 59 12.02 11.61 6.58
C ASN A 59 12.87 12.00 5.37
#